data_AF-A0A925WLN8-F1
#
_entry.id   AF-A0A925WLN8-F1
#
_cell.length_a   1.000
_cell.length_b   1.000
_cell.length_c   1.000
_cell.angle_alpha   90.00
_cell.angle_beta   90.00
_cell.angle_gamma   90.00
#
_symmetry.space_group_name_H-M   'P 1'
#
loop_
_entity.id
_entity.type
_entity.pdbx_description
1 polymer ?
#
loop_
_entity_poly.entity_id
_entity_poly.type
_entity_poly.pdbx_seq_one_letter_code
_entity_poly.pdbx_strand_id
1 'polypeptide(L)'
;MRINTVSATHHRKQVVGFVGLSLFFSVTAALIWYRFRRRAMPIDMTEVEVATAEVMPHAISENALYGDAPLQLLTSGAGPLFVRSYQVDIMAPKVDAEHLMRNIIEDINPYVPQALARFEKVKGDPHQMAVGDEYLIHIAGPWNGPVRVIRVTPTAFALVTLEGHPEAGEISFSVLEHPERHDALRFRIQSWARSSNMMTDVTYRILGISQLAQTTVWTHFCEQVVKTSGGEIIDKIQVMTHKTSVKHVLKQIPHWKLYASQFERWGKADLNFDINKTEDYTEANGWKIDDYAIGLPGEDPGAPAPHGAFQAAKEVIANYEFPDPTLITGIFVPDGPLEDRIMVLRARFLIFTFLFGVRIRKVIDEVRATEKQGNAHVWGYSYYTLEGHFEMGEITFEVWKYEQTGEVRFHVHAYSKPYHIDNLFYRIGFAIFGRSLQVRFARTATVRMQQLVLERLAKPQTPAAPTVDTPEVLPISASPVAEAKAEEVEAKVEDQATSPSST
;
A
#
# COMPACT_ATOMS: atom_id res chain seq x y z
N MET A 1 60.91 20.45 30.85
CA MET A 1 59.59 20.13 31.45
C MET A 1 58.87 21.44 31.78
N ARG A 2 58.04 21.94 30.86
CA ARG A 2 57.07 23.02 31.13
C ARG A 2 55.84 22.76 30.27
N ILE A 3 54.74 22.47 30.95
CA ILE A 3 53.39 22.32 30.41
C ILE A 3 52.85 23.74 30.21
N ASN A 4 52.47 24.11 28.99
CA ASN A 4 51.75 25.35 28.73
C ASN A 4 50.27 25.04 28.51
N THR A 5 49.48 25.39 29.52
CA THR A 5 48.03 25.55 29.52
C THR A 5 47.68 26.87 28.81
N VAL A 6 47.09 26.78 27.61
CA VAL A 6 46.27 27.84 26.99
C VAL A 6 45.02 27.14 26.44
N SER A 7 44.00 26.95 27.29
CA SER A 7 42.84 27.85 27.47
C SER A 7 41.84 27.71 26.31
N ALA A 8 40.91 26.76 26.34
CA ALA A 8 39.58 26.83 27.00
C ALA A 8 38.69 28.04 26.62
N THR A 9 39.22 29.08 25.98
CA THR A 9 38.49 30.30 25.60
C THR A 9 37.96 30.28 24.17
N HIS A 10 38.50 29.44 23.28
CA HIS A 10 37.97 29.27 21.91
C HIS A 10 36.71 28.40 21.85
N HIS A 11 36.59 27.34 22.67
CA HIS A 11 35.39 26.51 22.69
C HIS A 11 34.16 27.22 23.29
N ARG A 12 34.36 28.12 24.27
CA ARG A 12 33.25 28.84 24.91
C ARG A 12 32.60 29.89 24.00
N LYS A 13 33.36 30.46 23.05
CA LYS A 13 32.82 31.45 22.09
C LYS A 13 32.02 30.80 20.96
N GLN A 14 32.37 29.59 20.51
CA GLN A 14 31.59 28.86 19.50
C GLN A 14 30.27 28.30 20.04
N VAL A 15 30.24 27.85 21.30
CA VAL A 15 29.00 27.36 21.96
C VAL A 15 28.03 28.51 22.25
N VAL A 16 28.51 29.68 22.66
CA VAL A 16 27.65 30.86 22.90
C VAL A 16 27.07 31.42 21.60
N GLY A 17 27.81 31.36 20.48
CA GLY A 17 27.30 31.72 19.15
C GLY A 17 26.18 30.80 18.65
N PHE A 18 26.28 29.49 18.92
CA PHE A 18 25.28 28.49 18.50
C PHE A 18 23.99 28.55 19.34
N VAL A 19 24.11 28.83 20.65
CA VAL A 19 22.96 29.03 21.55
C VAL A 19 22.24 30.35 21.24
N GLY A 20 22.99 31.43 20.95
CA GLY A 20 22.42 32.73 20.57
C GLY A 20 21.65 32.67 19.25
N LEU A 21 22.17 31.96 18.24
CA LEU A 21 21.49 31.75 16.96
C LEU A 21 20.20 30.93 17.14
N SER A 22 20.24 29.87 17.95
CA SER A 22 19.08 29.01 18.24
C SER A 22 17.97 29.74 19.02
N LEU A 23 18.33 30.61 19.97
CA LEU A 23 17.36 31.48 20.67
C LEU A 23 16.74 32.53 19.76
N PHE A 24 17.51 33.09 18.82
CA PHE A 24 17.00 34.05 17.84
C PHE A 24 15.99 33.40 16.87
N PHE A 25 16.26 32.18 16.41
CA PHE A 25 15.30 31.38 15.63
C PHE A 25 14.05 31.01 16.45
N SER A 26 14.21 30.70 17.74
CA SER A 26 13.09 30.35 18.63
C SER A 26 12.15 31.54 18.87
N VAL A 27 12.71 32.73 19.11
CA VAL A 27 11.95 33.96 19.30
C VAL A 27 11.28 34.39 17.98
N THR A 28 11.97 34.25 16.85
CA THR A 28 11.42 34.58 15.53
C THR A 28 10.29 33.64 15.14
N ALA A 29 10.43 32.32 15.33
CA ALA A 29 9.37 31.34 15.11
C ALA A 29 8.17 31.58 16.04
N ALA A 30 8.41 31.89 17.32
CA ALA A 30 7.35 32.21 18.28
C ALA A 30 6.63 33.54 17.97
N LEU A 31 7.34 34.58 17.50
CA LEU A 31 6.76 35.85 17.08
C LEU A 31 5.98 35.71 15.77
N ILE A 32 6.51 34.94 14.82
CA ILE A 32 5.80 34.54 13.60
C ILE A 32 4.51 33.83 14.01
N TRP A 33 4.61 32.76 14.81
CA TRP A 33 3.46 32.01 15.33
C TRP A 33 2.45 32.91 16.06
N TYR A 34 2.89 33.83 16.93
CA TYR A 34 2.02 34.77 17.64
C TYR A 34 1.31 35.75 16.70
N ARG A 35 2.01 36.28 15.69
CA ARG A 35 1.42 37.20 14.68
C ARG A 35 0.48 36.48 13.73
N PHE A 36 0.79 35.24 13.34
CA PHE A 36 -0.08 34.40 12.53
C PHE A 36 -1.34 34.01 13.32
N ARG A 37 -1.21 33.59 14.59
CA ARG A 37 -2.35 33.18 15.43
C ARG A 37 -3.39 34.27 15.69
N ARG A 38 -3.02 35.55 15.66
CA ARG A 38 -3.96 36.68 15.82
C ARG A 38 -4.81 36.99 14.58
N ARG A 39 -4.46 36.43 13.41
CA ARG A 39 -5.18 36.61 12.13
C ARG A 39 -5.67 35.30 11.50
N ALA A 40 -5.35 34.17 12.14
CA ALA A 40 -5.63 32.86 11.63
C ALA A 40 -7.10 32.48 11.79
N MET A 41 -7.60 31.69 10.84
CA MET A 41 -8.92 31.08 10.98
C MET A 41 -8.97 30.19 12.23
N PRO A 42 -10.15 30.00 12.86
CA PRO A 42 -10.23 29.16 14.04
C PRO A 42 -9.80 27.73 13.70
N ILE A 43 -8.97 27.12 14.56
CA ILE A 43 -8.40 25.79 14.38
C ILE A 43 -8.91 24.90 15.52
N ASP A 44 -9.38 23.71 15.19
CA ASP A 44 -9.62 22.63 16.14
C ASP A 44 -8.55 21.55 15.95
N MET A 45 -7.92 21.10 17.05
CA MET A 45 -6.78 20.19 17.00
C MET A 45 -6.97 19.00 17.92
N THR A 46 -6.82 17.80 17.38
CA THR A 46 -6.84 16.55 18.16
C THR A 46 -5.58 15.72 17.89
N GLU A 47 -5.03 15.12 18.94
CA GLU A 47 -3.93 14.15 18.85
C GLU A 47 -4.29 12.92 19.67
N VAL A 48 -4.35 11.75 19.03
CA VAL A 48 -4.77 10.49 19.64
C VAL A 48 -3.84 9.35 19.23
N GLU A 49 -3.47 8.51 20.19
CA GLU A 49 -2.80 7.24 19.90
C GLU A 49 -3.85 6.18 19.59
N VAL A 50 -3.76 5.60 18.40
CA VAL A 50 -4.79 4.72 17.83
C VAL A 50 -4.21 3.35 17.48
N ALA A 51 -5.05 2.31 17.61
CA ALA A 51 -4.66 0.95 17.25
C ALA A 51 -4.26 0.86 15.76
N THR A 52 -4.93 1.63 14.90
CA THR A 52 -4.61 1.75 13.48
C THR A 52 -5.07 3.12 12.95
N ALA A 53 -4.60 3.49 11.76
CA ALA A 53 -4.91 4.74 11.09
C ALA A 53 -5.25 4.50 9.61
N GLU A 54 -5.82 5.51 8.96
CA GLU A 54 -6.12 5.49 7.52
C GLU A 54 -4.88 5.10 6.71
N VAL A 55 -5.05 4.24 5.71
CA VAL A 55 -3.96 3.77 4.86
C VAL A 55 -3.58 4.80 3.79
N MET A 56 -2.32 4.80 3.38
CA MET A 56 -1.89 5.54 2.19
C MET A 56 -2.66 5.00 0.97
N PRO A 57 -3.42 5.85 0.25
CA PRO A 57 -4.30 5.38 -0.81
C PRO A 57 -3.57 5.18 -2.15
N HIS A 58 -2.33 5.68 -2.28
CA HIS A 58 -1.65 5.76 -3.57
C HIS A 58 -0.57 4.68 -3.74
N ALA A 59 -0.67 3.94 -4.84
CA ALA A 59 0.46 3.18 -5.34
C ALA A 59 1.42 4.13 -6.10
N ILE A 60 2.72 3.95 -5.89
CA ILE A 60 3.73 4.70 -6.62
C ILE A 60 3.86 4.11 -8.02
N SER A 61 3.54 4.91 -9.04
CA SER A 61 3.62 4.51 -10.45
C SER A 61 5.06 4.29 -10.93
N GLU A 62 5.24 3.53 -12.01
CA GLU A 62 6.55 3.28 -12.64
C GLU A 62 7.34 4.57 -12.93
N ASN A 63 6.66 5.58 -13.45
CA ASN A 63 7.26 6.87 -13.81
C ASN A 63 7.79 7.66 -12.60
N ALA A 64 7.28 7.38 -11.39
CA ALA A 64 7.73 8.04 -10.17
C ALA A 64 8.68 7.17 -9.32
N LEU A 65 8.90 5.90 -9.69
CA LEU A 65 9.85 5.02 -8.98
C LEU A 65 11.29 5.45 -9.17
N TYR A 66 11.62 5.92 -10.38
CA TYR A 66 12.98 6.21 -10.80
C TYR A 66 13.23 7.72 -10.86
N GLY A 67 14.38 8.13 -10.36
CA GLY A 67 14.87 9.50 -10.41
C GLY A 67 16.24 9.56 -9.75
N ASP A 68 16.77 10.77 -9.55
CA ASP A 68 18.20 10.93 -9.24
C ASP A 68 18.49 10.56 -7.77
N ALA A 69 17.54 10.86 -6.87
CA ALA A 69 17.56 10.44 -5.49
C ALA A 69 16.62 9.23 -5.24
N PRO A 70 17.02 8.26 -4.40
CA PRO A 70 16.15 7.16 -3.98
C PRO A 70 14.90 7.63 -3.22
N LEU A 71 13.82 6.85 -3.32
CA LEU A 71 12.61 7.07 -2.53
C LEU A 71 12.84 6.74 -1.05
N GLN A 72 12.42 7.63 -0.16
CA GLN A 72 12.46 7.45 1.29
C GLN A 72 11.07 7.07 1.83
N LEU A 73 10.68 5.82 1.60
CA LEU A 73 9.34 5.31 1.96
C LEU A 73 9.15 5.18 3.47
N LEU A 74 7.90 5.03 3.93
CA LEU A 74 7.57 4.71 5.32
C LEU A 74 8.40 3.56 5.88
N THR A 75 8.73 2.54 5.08
CA THR A 75 9.53 1.39 5.51
C THR A 75 10.98 1.74 5.83
N SER A 76 11.51 2.82 5.26
CA SER A 76 12.87 3.31 5.47
C SER A 76 13.00 4.16 6.74
N GLY A 77 11.89 4.66 7.29
CA GLY A 77 11.89 5.48 8.50
C GLY A 77 12.06 4.70 9.82
N ALA A 78 12.23 5.43 10.90
CA ALA A 78 12.32 4.95 12.28
C ALA A 78 11.20 5.55 13.16
N GLY A 79 10.89 4.87 14.27
CA GLY A 79 9.88 5.34 15.22
C GLY A 79 8.42 5.12 14.79
N PRO A 80 7.46 5.72 15.52
CA PRO A 80 6.03 5.59 15.26
C PRO A 80 5.63 6.25 13.93
N LEU A 81 4.51 5.80 13.37
CA LEU A 81 3.85 6.44 12.24
C LEU A 81 2.93 7.54 12.75
N PHE A 82 3.06 8.74 12.17
CA PHE A 82 2.12 9.83 12.34
C PHE A 82 1.28 9.96 11.07
N VAL A 83 -0.05 9.84 11.22
CA VAL A 83 -1.02 10.15 10.18
C VAL A 83 -1.70 11.44 10.55
N ARG A 84 -1.49 12.49 9.76
CA ARG A 84 -2.07 13.81 10.02
C ARG A 84 -3.05 14.19 8.91
N SER A 85 -4.15 14.79 9.31
CA SER A 85 -5.14 15.39 8.41
C SER A 85 -5.30 16.87 8.77
N TYR A 86 -5.23 17.73 7.76
CA TYR A 86 -5.58 19.15 7.83
C TYR A 86 -6.73 19.37 6.86
N GLN A 87 -7.89 19.74 7.37
CA GLN A 87 -9.12 19.84 6.59
C GLN A 87 -9.77 21.19 6.79
N VAL A 88 -10.30 21.75 5.71
CA VAL A 88 -11.17 22.93 5.75
C VAL A 88 -12.33 22.74 4.78
N ASP A 89 -13.52 23.07 5.25
CA ASP A 89 -14.74 23.06 4.45
C ASP A 89 -15.07 24.50 4.03
N ILE A 90 -15.49 24.66 2.77
CA ILE A 90 -15.58 25.93 2.06
C ILE A 90 -16.98 26.07 1.48
N MET A 91 -17.75 27.02 1.97
CA MET A 91 -19.09 27.36 1.51
C MET A 91 -19.04 28.29 0.31
N ALA A 92 -19.94 28.08 -0.66
CA ALA A 92 -20.17 28.91 -1.82
C ALA A 92 -18.87 29.35 -2.54
N PRO A 93 -17.97 28.42 -2.89
CA PRO A 93 -16.77 28.76 -3.65
C PRO A 93 -17.16 29.28 -5.03
N LYS A 94 -16.37 30.24 -5.53
CA LYS A 94 -16.60 30.87 -6.85
C LYS A 94 -16.00 30.07 -8.00
N VAL A 95 -15.27 29.00 -7.67
CA VAL A 95 -14.59 28.09 -8.60
C VAL A 95 -14.86 26.66 -8.15
N ASP A 96 -14.88 25.74 -9.09
CA ASP A 96 -15.03 24.31 -8.80
C ASP A 96 -13.73 23.68 -8.26
N ALA A 97 -13.83 22.40 -7.86
CA ALA A 97 -12.71 21.64 -7.30
C ALA A 97 -11.52 21.53 -8.26
N GLU A 98 -11.77 21.30 -9.54
CA GLU A 98 -10.71 21.12 -10.54
C GLU A 98 -9.96 22.42 -10.80
N HIS A 99 -10.68 23.53 -10.91
CA HIS A 99 -10.09 24.84 -11.11
C HIS A 99 -9.26 25.28 -9.90
N LEU A 100 -9.76 25.03 -8.68
CA LEU A 100 -9.00 25.32 -7.47
C LEU A 100 -7.72 24.48 -7.36
N MET A 101 -7.81 23.18 -7.68
CA MET A 101 -6.63 22.30 -7.69
C MET A 101 -5.63 22.66 -8.79
N ARG A 102 -6.12 23.05 -9.97
CA ARG A 102 -5.26 23.53 -11.07
C ARG A 102 -4.42 24.72 -10.65
N ASN A 103 -5.03 25.71 -9.97
CA ASN A 103 -4.30 26.87 -9.46
C ASN A 103 -3.19 26.47 -8.46
N ILE A 104 -3.46 25.49 -7.60
CA ILE A 104 -2.47 24.96 -6.64
C ILE A 104 -1.31 24.26 -7.37
N ILE A 105 -1.64 23.48 -8.40
CA ILE A 105 -0.67 22.72 -9.19
C ILE A 105 0.22 23.65 -10.04
N GLU A 106 -0.36 24.70 -10.62
CA GLU A 106 0.36 25.70 -11.43
C GLU A 106 1.41 26.45 -10.61
N ASP A 107 1.06 26.86 -9.39
CA ASP A 107 2.03 27.42 -8.44
C ASP A 107 1.65 27.12 -6.99
N ILE A 108 2.41 26.23 -6.36
CA ILE A 108 2.21 25.82 -4.96
C ILE A 108 2.75 26.86 -3.97
N ASN A 109 3.68 27.73 -4.37
CA ASN A 109 4.37 28.65 -3.46
C ASN A 109 3.44 29.70 -2.81
N PRO A 110 2.47 30.30 -3.50
CA PRO A 110 1.48 31.21 -2.89
C PRO A 110 0.69 30.61 -1.73
N TYR A 111 0.56 29.28 -1.69
CA TYR A 111 -0.20 28.56 -0.67
C TYR A 111 0.63 28.26 0.59
N VAL A 112 1.96 28.31 0.52
CA VAL A 112 2.82 28.09 1.68
C VAL A 112 3.38 29.41 2.22
N PRO A 113 3.55 29.52 3.55
CA PRO A 113 4.17 30.71 4.12
C PRO A 113 5.66 30.73 3.75
N GLN A 114 6.03 31.63 2.83
CA GLN A 114 7.39 31.72 2.25
C GLN A 114 8.51 31.94 3.28
N ALA A 115 8.19 32.43 4.48
CA ALA A 115 9.14 32.54 5.58
C ALA A 115 9.50 31.18 6.21
N LEU A 116 8.69 30.14 5.98
CA LEU A 116 8.85 28.80 6.55
C LEU A 116 9.20 27.74 5.52
N ALA A 117 8.66 27.84 4.31
CA ALA A 117 8.90 26.87 3.25
C ALA A 117 8.84 27.52 1.86
N ARG A 118 9.72 27.06 0.95
CA ARG A 118 9.66 27.38 -0.48
C ARG A 118 9.88 26.12 -1.30
N PHE A 119 9.05 25.91 -2.31
CA PHE A 119 9.16 24.81 -3.25
C PHE A 119 9.96 25.26 -4.46
N GLU A 120 11.09 24.63 -4.69
CA GLU A 120 11.88 24.79 -5.90
C GLU A 120 11.78 23.53 -6.73
N LYS A 121 11.32 23.64 -7.98
CA LYS A 121 11.30 22.51 -8.90
C LYS A 121 12.72 22.26 -9.42
N VAL A 122 13.26 21.08 -9.15
CA VAL A 122 14.63 20.70 -9.55
C VAL A 122 14.67 19.75 -10.74
N LYS A 123 13.56 19.04 -11.00
CA LYS A 123 13.43 18.12 -12.14
C LYS A 123 12.01 18.17 -12.72
N GLY A 124 11.92 18.15 -14.05
CA GLY A 124 10.67 18.20 -14.80
C GLY A 124 10.46 19.52 -15.53
N ASP A 125 9.29 19.66 -16.17
CA ASP A 125 8.92 20.88 -16.89
C ASP A 125 8.61 22.03 -15.91
N PRO A 126 9.30 23.18 -15.95
CA PRO A 126 9.10 24.27 -15.00
C PRO A 126 7.68 24.85 -14.96
N HIS A 127 6.83 24.58 -15.94
CA HIS A 127 5.50 25.20 -16.08
C HIS A 127 4.31 24.28 -15.75
N GLN A 128 4.54 23.04 -15.33
CA GLN A 128 3.48 22.10 -14.97
C GLN A 128 3.91 21.19 -13.83
N MET A 129 2.98 20.51 -13.17
CA MET A 129 3.29 19.40 -12.27
C MET A 129 2.88 18.09 -12.95
N ALA A 130 3.83 17.18 -13.06
CA ALA A 130 3.65 15.86 -13.63
C ALA A 130 4.23 14.80 -12.69
N VAL A 131 3.70 13.58 -12.81
CA VAL A 131 4.23 12.41 -12.09
C VAL A 131 5.68 12.18 -12.48
N GLY A 132 6.56 12.02 -11.48
CA GLY A 132 8.01 11.88 -11.66
C GLY A 132 8.80 13.16 -11.42
N ASP A 133 8.15 14.32 -11.40
CA ASP A 133 8.81 15.60 -11.12
C ASP A 133 9.36 15.65 -9.69
N GLU A 134 10.48 16.34 -9.51
CA GLU A 134 11.15 16.47 -8.22
C GLU A 134 11.20 17.93 -7.77
N TYR A 135 10.90 18.13 -6.49
CA TYR A 135 10.95 19.42 -5.83
C TYR A 135 11.91 19.36 -4.64
N LEU A 136 12.69 20.41 -4.47
CA LEU A 136 13.44 20.67 -3.26
C LEU A 136 12.66 21.68 -2.41
N ILE A 137 12.17 21.23 -1.26
CA ILE A 137 11.50 22.10 -0.30
C ILE A 137 12.55 22.72 0.60
N HIS A 138 12.80 24.02 0.47
CA HIS A 138 13.64 24.78 1.38
C HIS A 138 12.85 25.08 2.64
N ILE A 139 13.19 24.43 3.75
CA ILE A 139 12.51 24.60 5.04
C ILE A 139 13.34 25.55 5.89
N ALA A 140 12.68 26.45 6.62
CA ALA A 140 13.36 27.44 7.46
C ALA A 140 14.47 26.81 8.33
N GLY A 141 15.69 27.35 8.19
CA GLY A 141 16.91 26.81 8.77
C GLY A 141 17.80 26.14 7.72
N PRO A 142 18.74 25.26 8.11
CA PRO A 142 19.62 24.54 7.19
C PRO A 142 18.96 23.28 6.58
N TRP A 143 17.62 23.22 6.51
CA TRP A 143 16.89 21.99 6.21
C TRP A 143 16.31 22.00 4.81
N ASN A 144 16.49 20.87 4.13
CA ASN A 144 15.90 20.63 2.82
C ASN A 144 15.03 19.38 2.86
N GLY A 145 13.89 19.44 2.18
CA GLY A 145 12.98 18.33 1.99
C GLY A 145 12.85 17.99 0.50
N PRO A 146 13.72 17.15 -0.07
CA PRO A 146 13.54 16.67 -1.43
C PRO A 146 12.34 15.73 -1.51
N VAL A 147 11.46 15.94 -2.48
CA VAL A 147 10.24 15.17 -2.70
C VAL A 147 10.02 14.91 -4.18
N ARG A 148 9.27 13.85 -4.51
CA ARG A 148 8.86 13.53 -5.88
C ARG A 148 7.34 13.44 -6.00
N VAL A 149 6.80 13.92 -7.10
CA VAL A 149 5.38 13.80 -7.44
C VAL A 149 5.07 12.36 -7.83
N ILE A 150 4.15 11.72 -7.12
CA ILE A 150 3.74 10.32 -7.37
C ILE A 150 2.33 10.21 -7.95
N ARG A 151 1.53 11.27 -7.84
CA ARG A 151 0.17 11.34 -8.37
C ARG A 151 -0.20 12.77 -8.72
N VAL A 152 -0.88 12.94 -9.85
CA VAL A 152 -1.59 14.16 -10.24
C VAL A 152 -2.92 13.73 -10.87
N THR A 153 -4.03 14.31 -10.41
CA THR A 153 -5.38 14.16 -10.97
C THR A 153 -6.04 15.54 -11.04
N PRO A 154 -7.21 15.69 -11.69
CA PRO A 154 -7.88 17.00 -11.78
C PRO A 154 -8.15 17.64 -10.41
N THR A 155 -8.32 16.83 -9.36
CA THR A 155 -8.71 17.28 -8.02
C THR A 155 -7.72 16.90 -6.90
N ALA A 156 -6.56 16.33 -7.22
CA ALA A 156 -5.57 15.96 -6.21
C ALA A 156 -4.14 15.82 -6.76
N PHE A 157 -3.16 15.94 -5.87
CA PHE A 157 -1.79 15.47 -6.13
C PHE A 157 -1.19 14.85 -4.86
N ALA A 158 -0.10 14.10 -5.02
CA ALA A 158 0.64 13.52 -3.91
C ALA A 158 2.15 13.54 -4.15
N LEU A 159 2.89 13.70 -3.05
CA LEU A 159 4.34 13.78 -3.00
C LEU A 159 4.87 12.69 -2.07
N VAL A 160 5.95 12.02 -2.49
CA VAL A 160 6.71 11.09 -1.66
C VAL A 160 8.06 11.71 -1.30
N THR A 161 8.55 11.44 -0.10
CA THR A 161 9.86 11.94 0.35
C THR A 161 11.01 11.20 -0.33
N LEU A 162 12.09 11.91 -0.66
CA LEU A 162 13.33 11.36 -1.22
C LEU A 162 14.42 11.26 -0.15
N GLU A 163 15.50 10.53 -0.44
CA GLU A 163 16.69 10.47 0.41
C GLU A 163 17.21 11.89 0.72
N GLY A 164 17.55 12.13 1.99
CA GLY A 164 17.94 13.45 2.49
C GLY A 164 16.78 14.26 3.08
N HIS A 165 15.53 13.82 2.87
CA HIS A 165 14.37 14.39 3.56
C HIS A 165 14.39 14.03 5.07
N PRO A 166 14.02 14.94 5.98
CA PRO A 166 13.98 14.66 7.43
C PRO A 166 12.89 13.64 7.83
N GLU A 167 11.86 13.52 6.99
CA GLU A 167 10.76 12.56 7.16
C GLU A 167 10.77 11.50 6.06
N ALA A 168 10.35 10.30 6.40
CA ALA A 168 10.12 9.19 5.49
C ALA A 168 8.62 8.95 5.36
N GLY A 169 8.04 9.13 4.18
CA GLY A 169 6.58 9.06 4.00
C GLY A 169 6.01 9.69 2.74
N GLU A 170 4.73 10.00 2.81
CA GLU A 170 3.92 10.58 1.74
C GLU A 170 3.02 11.69 2.28
N ILE A 171 2.75 12.68 1.44
CA ILE A 171 1.73 13.71 1.67
C ILE A 171 0.85 13.86 0.43
N SER A 172 -0.46 14.01 0.64
CA SER A 172 -1.45 14.19 -0.42
C SER A 172 -2.32 15.42 -0.16
N PHE A 173 -2.67 16.10 -1.24
CA PHE A 173 -3.51 17.29 -1.28
C PHE A 173 -4.71 16.98 -2.17
N SER A 174 -5.92 17.29 -1.71
CA SER A 174 -7.16 16.98 -2.43
C SER A 174 -8.23 18.05 -2.20
N VAL A 175 -9.02 18.31 -3.25
CA VAL A 175 -10.26 19.09 -3.18
C VAL A 175 -11.39 18.16 -3.58
N LEU A 176 -12.40 18.03 -2.73
CA LEU A 176 -13.56 17.16 -2.93
C LEU A 176 -14.84 17.97 -2.80
N GLU A 177 -15.93 17.51 -3.40
CA GLU A 177 -17.27 17.99 -3.06
C GLU A 177 -17.58 17.66 -1.60
N HIS A 178 -18.27 18.57 -0.91
CA HIS A 178 -18.63 18.33 0.49
C HIS A 178 -19.69 17.22 0.58
N PRO A 179 -19.52 16.21 1.44
CA PRO A 179 -20.38 15.01 1.45
C PRO A 179 -21.84 15.29 1.79
N GLU A 180 -22.11 16.35 2.56
CA GLU A 180 -23.45 16.69 3.06
C GLU A 180 -24.03 17.98 2.46
N ARG A 181 -23.23 18.77 1.74
CA ARG A 181 -23.62 20.12 1.28
C ARG A 181 -23.25 20.29 -0.18
N HIS A 182 -24.24 20.50 -1.03
CA HIS A 182 -24.04 20.54 -2.49
C HIS A 182 -23.36 21.81 -3.01
N ASP A 183 -23.31 22.88 -2.22
CA ASP A 183 -22.69 24.16 -2.56
C ASP A 183 -21.38 24.40 -1.80
N ALA A 184 -20.72 23.33 -1.37
CA ALA A 184 -19.51 23.41 -0.58
C ALA A 184 -18.43 22.45 -1.08
N LEU A 185 -17.17 22.87 -0.92
CA LEU A 185 -15.99 22.06 -1.18
C LEU A 185 -15.27 21.72 0.12
N ARG A 186 -14.60 20.57 0.15
CA ARG A 186 -13.69 20.14 1.21
C ARG A 186 -12.28 20.09 0.67
N PHE A 187 -11.39 20.91 1.21
CA PHE A 187 -9.96 20.78 0.98
C PHE A 187 -9.32 19.98 2.11
N ARG A 188 -8.48 19.01 1.75
CA ARG A 188 -7.80 18.13 2.70
C ARG A 188 -6.34 17.89 2.31
N ILE A 189 -5.45 18.07 3.29
CA ILE A 189 -4.06 17.63 3.26
C ILE A 189 -3.93 16.43 4.19
N GLN A 190 -3.41 15.32 3.68
CA GLN A 190 -3.21 14.11 4.45
C GLN A 190 -1.76 13.65 4.35
N SER A 191 -1.09 13.46 5.48
CA SER A 191 0.32 13.07 5.52
C SER A 191 0.54 11.82 6.37
N TRP A 192 1.37 10.91 5.88
CA TRP A 192 1.85 9.73 6.59
C TRP A 192 3.36 9.83 6.71
N ALA A 193 3.88 10.02 7.91
CA ALA A 193 5.30 10.28 8.10
C ALA A 193 5.90 9.53 9.30
N ARG A 194 7.15 9.12 9.12
CA ARG A 194 8.06 8.61 10.17
C ARG A 194 9.36 9.43 10.14
N SER A 195 10.14 9.42 11.22
CA SER A 195 11.47 10.06 11.21
C SER A 195 12.41 9.31 10.26
N SER A 196 13.26 10.01 9.51
CA SER A 196 14.12 9.35 8.51
C SER A 196 15.32 8.60 9.10
N ASN A 197 15.93 9.06 10.22
CA ASN A 197 17.07 8.38 10.88
C ASN A 197 17.23 8.74 12.37
N MET A 198 17.61 7.76 13.20
CA MET A 198 17.65 7.87 14.68
C MET A 198 18.83 8.71 15.26
N MET A 199 19.84 9.11 14.48
CA MET A 199 21.09 9.73 14.99
C MET A 199 21.32 11.22 14.73
N THR A 200 20.30 11.96 14.28
CA THR A 200 20.18 13.42 14.51
C THR A 200 18.91 13.76 15.31
N ASP A 201 18.20 12.72 15.74
CA ASP A 201 16.86 12.69 16.34
C ASP A 201 16.85 13.11 17.83
N VAL A 202 18.02 13.15 18.49
CA VAL A 202 18.13 13.59 19.89
C VAL A 202 18.13 15.11 20.02
N THR A 203 18.67 15.85 19.04
CA THR A 203 18.68 17.32 19.10
C THR A 203 17.33 17.93 18.74
N TYR A 204 16.51 17.23 17.93
CA TYR A 204 15.20 17.68 17.44
C TYR A 204 14.02 17.34 18.35
N ARG A 205 14.08 16.25 19.12
CA ARG A 205 13.03 15.91 20.10
C ARG A 205 13.03 16.77 21.38
N ILE A 206 14.08 17.55 21.64
CA ILE A 206 14.25 18.32 22.89
C ILE A 206 13.56 19.70 22.84
N LEU A 207 13.18 20.19 21.66
CA LEU A 207 12.50 21.48 21.49
C LEU A 207 11.24 21.24 20.65
N GLY A 208 10.04 21.35 21.20
CA GLY A 208 8.72 21.13 20.55
C GLY A 208 8.37 22.09 19.39
N ILE A 209 9.35 22.42 18.55
CA ILE A 209 9.34 23.42 17.49
C ILE A 209 8.94 22.79 16.13
N SER A 210 9.15 21.50 15.92
CA SER A 210 8.87 20.83 14.62
C SER A 210 7.38 20.63 14.33
N GLN A 211 6.56 20.24 15.31
CA GLN A 211 5.11 20.07 15.13
C GLN A 211 4.39 21.41 14.94
N LEU A 212 4.85 22.46 15.62
CA LEU A 212 4.33 23.83 15.47
C LEU A 212 4.58 24.37 14.06
N ALA A 213 5.76 24.10 13.48
CA ALA A 213 6.10 24.53 12.13
C ALA A 213 5.23 23.84 11.07
N GLN A 214 5.08 22.51 11.10
CA GLN A 214 4.22 21.79 10.14
C GLN A 214 2.76 22.20 10.24
N THR A 215 2.23 22.27 11.46
CA THR A 215 0.85 22.72 11.68
C THR A 215 0.65 24.13 11.11
N THR A 216 1.61 25.04 11.33
CA THR A 216 1.53 26.41 10.81
C THR A 216 1.58 26.46 9.28
N VAL A 217 2.43 25.66 8.64
CA VAL A 217 2.52 25.60 7.17
C VAL A 217 1.22 25.09 6.57
N TRP A 218 0.68 23.98 7.08
CA TRP A 218 -0.48 23.32 6.49
C TRP A 218 -1.81 24.01 6.83
N THR A 219 -1.94 24.63 8.00
CA THR A 219 -3.12 25.48 8.29
C THR A 219 -3.09 26.76 7.45
N HIS A 220 -1.93 27.37 7.23
CA HIS A 220 -1.80 28.49 6.30
C HIS A 220 -2.18 28.09 4.87
N PHE A 221 -1.79 26.89 4.45
CA PHE A 221 -2.19 26.33 3.16
C PHE A 221 -3.71 26.28 3.03
N CYS A 222 -4.39 25.71 4.03
CA CYS A 222 -5.84 25.70 4.09
C CYS A 222 -6.43 27.12 3.99
N GLU A 223 -5.83 28.10 4.68
CA GLU A 223 -6.27 29.50 4.60
C GLU A 223 -6.16 30.11 3.20
N GLN A 224 -5.06 29.84 2.50
CA GLN A 224 -4.89 30.33 1.13
C GLN A 224 -5.82 29.64 0.14
N VAL A 225 -6.14 28.37 0.37
CA VAL A 225 -7.14 27.65 -0.43
C VAL A 225 -8.52 28.27 -0.28
N VAL A 226 -8.95 28.59 0.95
CA VAL A 226 -10.23 29.31 1.17
C VAL A 226 -10.22 30.66 0.45
N LYS A 227 -9.16 31.46 0.60
CA LYS A 227 -9.07 32.77 -0.07
C LYS A 227 -9.12 32.66 -1.60
N THR A 228 -8.40 31.71 -2.16
CA THR A 228 -8.32 31.52 -3.62
C THR A 228 -9.64 30.98 -4.19
N SER A 229 -10.36 30.17 -3.42
CA SER A 229 -11.69 29.70 -3.81
C SER A 229 -12.73 30.82 -3.93
N GLY A 230 -12.51 31.95 -3.25
CA GLY A 230 -13.47 33.05 -3.16
C GLY A 230 -14.73 32.76 -2.33
N GLY A 231 -14.78 31.60 -1.67
CA GLY A 231 -15.84 31.20 -0.73
C GLY A 231 -15.50 31.52 0.73
N GLU A 232 -16.32 31.01 1.65
CA GLU A 232 -16.21 31.25 3.09
C GLU A 232 -15.94 29.94 3.85
N ILE A 233 -15.16 30.00 4.93
CA ILE A 233 -14.91 28.82 5.76
C ILE A 233 -16.19 28.37 6.48
N ILE A 234 -16.40 27.06 6.54
CA ILE A 234 -17.39 26.42 7.42
C ILE A 234 -16.66 26.03 8.71
N ASP A 235 -17.17 26.55 9.84
CA ASP A 235 -16.66 26.31 11.19
C ASP A 235 -15.17 26.65 11.39
N LYS A 236 -14.30 25.64 11.33
CA LYS A 236 -12.89 25.70 11.75
C LYS A 236 -12.05 24.81 10.86
N ILE A 237 -10.76 25.13 10.78
CA ILE A 237 -9.78 24.19 10.22
C ILE A 237 -9.65 23.03 11.21
N GLN A 238 -9.94 21.82 10.75
CA GLN A 238 -9.81 20.60 11.55
C GLN A 238 -8.42 20.01 11.35
N VAL A 239 -7.69 19.82 12.44
CA VAL A 239 -6.38 19.17 12.44
C VAL A 239 -6.45 17.93 13.32
N MET A 240 -6.18 16.77 12.72
CA MET A 240 -6.19 15.50 13.41
C MET A 240 -4.83 14.83 13.27
N THR A 241 -4.26 14.36 14.38
CA THR A 241 -3.03 13.58 14.39
C THR A 241 -3.29 12.22 15.04
N HIS A 242 -3.10 11.17 14.26
CA HIS A 242 -3.12 9.78 14.71
C HIS A 242 -1.70 9.24 14.82
N LYS A 243 -1.35 8.72 15.99
CA LYS A 243 -0.08 8.04 16.23
C LYS A 243 -0.32 6.54 16.28
N THR A 244 0.41 5.77 15.48
CA THR A 244 0.29 4.30 15.46
C THR A 244 1.59 3.60 15.03
N SER A 245 1.58 2.27 15.00
CA SER A 245 2.67 1.46 14.44
C SER A 245 2.50 1.34 12.93
N VAL A 246 3.57 1.58 12.17
CA VAL A 246 3.58 1.38 10.70
C VAL A 246 3.16 -0.04 10.32
N LYS A 247 3.45 -1.03 11.17
CA LYS A 247 3.08 -2.44 10.94
C LYS A 247 1.56 -2.64 10.91
N HIS A 248 0.79 -1.84 11.64
CA HIS A 248 -0.67 -1.97 11.65
C HIS A 248 -1.29 -1.45 10.36
N VAL A 249 -0.81 -0.30 9.86
CA VAL A 249 -1.28 0.27 8.59
C VAL A 249 -0.86 -0.60 7.41
N LEU A 250 0.39 -1.07 7.36
CA LEU A 250 0.87 -1.94 6.28
C LEU A 250 0.14 -3.29 6.21
N LYS A 251 -0.40 -3.79 7.33
CA LYS A 251 -1.21 -5.03 7.35
C LYS A 251 -2.57 -4.87 6.69
N GLN A 252 -3.10 -3.64 6.61
CA GLN A 252 -4.43 -3.36 6.05
C GLN A 252 -4.42 -3.21 4.53
N ILE A 253 -3.26 -2.94 3.94
CA ILE A 253 -3.14 -2.78 2.50
C ILE A 253 -2.97 -4.17 1.87
N PRO A 254 -3.88 -4.60 0.98
CA PRO A 254 -3.69 -5.85 0.24
C PRO A 254 -2.33 -5.83 -0.44
N HIS A 255 -1.55 -6.91 -0.29
CA HIS A 255 -0.18 -6.94 -0.80
C HIS A 255 -0.13 -6.57 -2.28
N TRP A 256 -1.07 -7.02 -3.11
CA TRP A 256 -1.05 -6.69 -4.54
C TRP A 256 -1.10 -5.18 -4.84
N LYS A 257 -1.74 -4.36 -3.98
CA LYS A 257 -1.72 -2.90 -4.11
C LYS A 257 -0.36 -2.30 -3.78
N LEU A 258 0.36 -2.88 -2.80
CA LEU A 258 1.73 -2.46 -2.46
C LEU A 258 2.72 -2.77 -3.58
N TYR A 259 2.43 -3.77 -4.42
CA TYR A 259 3.29 -4.19 -5.52
C TYR A 259 2.74 -3.81 -6.91
N ALA A 260 1.85 -2.82 -6.99
CA ALA A 260 1.18 -2.43 -8.25
C ALA A 260 2.18 -2.13 -9.39
N SER A 261 3.27 -1.42 -9.09
CA SER A 261 4.31 -1.13 -10.09
C SER A 261 5.06 -2.35 -10.57
N GLN A 262 5.22 -3.38 -9.73
CA GLN A 262 5.80 -4.65 -10.18
C GLN A 262 4.86 -5.37 -11.16
N PHE A 263 3.55 -5.31 -10.95
CA PHE A 263 2.59 -5.85 -11.91
C PHE A 263 2.63 -5.10 -13.25
N GLU A 264 2.74 -3.78 -13.25
CA GLU A 264 2.88 -3.01 -14.51
C GLU A 264 4.15 -3.39 -15.28
N ARG A 265 5.29 -3.42 -14.58
CA ARG A 265 6.58 -3.80 -15.15
C ARG A 265 6.52 -5.19 -15.79
N TRP A 266 6.06 -6.20 -15.04
CA TRP A 266 6.03 -7.58 -15.53
C TRP A 266 4.83 -7.90 -16.42
N GLY A 267 3.81 -7.05 -16.43
CA GLY A 267 2.74 -7.08 -17.43
C GLY A 267 3.29 -6.89 -18.85
N LYS A 268 4.35 -6.08 -19.02
CA LYS A 268 5.01 -5.81 -20.30
C LYS A 268 6.22 -6.69 -20.59
N ALA A 269 6.70 -7.45 -19.61
CA ALA A 269 7.92 -8.24 -19.76
C ALA A 269 7.70 -9.48 -20.64
N ASP A 270 8.70 -9.79 -21.45
CA ASP A 270 8.73 -11.01 -22.25
C ASP A 270 9.10 -12.24 -21.39
N LEU A 271 8.88 -13.43 -21.96
CA LEU A 271 9.36 -14.68 -21.38
C LEU A 271 10.89 -14.75 -21.53
N ASN A 272 11.58 -15.28 -20.53
CA ASN A 272 13.04 -15.44 -20.58
C ASN A 272 13.50 -16.78 -21.21
N PHE A 273 12.58 -17.52 -21.86
CA PHE A 273 12.83 -18.74 -22.63
C PHE A 273 11.76 -18.97 -23.70
N ASP A 274 12.02 -19.90 -24.64
CA ASP A 274 11.18 -20.17 -25.81
C ASP A 274 10.20 -21.33 -25.57
N ILE A 275 8.91 -21.03 -25.44
CA ILE A 275 7.88 -22.05 -25.17
C ILE A 275 7.71 -23.09 -26.29
N ASN A 276 8.21 -22.83 -27.50
CA ASN A 276 8.05 -23.74 -28.63
C ASN A 276 9.12 -24.83 -28.69
N LYS A 277 10.10 -24.79 -27.77
CA LYS A 277 11.24 -25.72 -27.72
C LYS A 277 11.18 -26.67 -26.53
N THR A 278 9.98 -27.03 -26.08
CA THR A 278 9.80 -27.94 -24.94
C THR A 278 10.50 -29.29 -25.13
N GLU A 279 10.60 -29.78 -26.37
CA GLU A 279 11.33 -31.01 -26.71
C GLU A 279 12.84 -30.92 -26.43
N ASP A 280 13.41 -29.71 -26.45
CA ASP A 280 14.82 -29.45 -26.14
C ASP A 280 15.07 -29.32 -24.63
N TYR A 281 14.03 -29.32 -23.79
CA TYR A 281 14.13 -29.07 -22.35
C TYR A 281 14.41 -30.36 -21.58
N THR A 282 15.50 -31.02 -21.98
CA THR A 282 15.97 -32.29 -21.42
C THR A 282 17.18 -32.09 -20.51
N GLU A 283 17.41 -33.05 -19.60
CA GLU A 283 18.62 -33.06 -18.76
C GLU A 283 19.91 -33.05 -19.58
N ALA A 284 19.90 -33.71 -20.75
CA ALA A 284 21.03 -33.72 -21.69
C ALA A 284 21.41 -32.31 -22.19
N ASN A 285 20.43 -31.41 -22.31
CA ASN A 285 20.61 -30.02 -22.73
C ASN A 285 20.85 -29.05 -21.55
N GLY A 286 21.15 -29.61 -20.38
CA GLY A 286 21.48 -28.87 -19.16
C GLY A 286 20.28 -28.24 -18.46
N TRP A 287 19.07 -28.70 -18.77
CA TRP A 287 17.87 -28.40 -17.99
C TRP A 287 17.81 -29.30 -16.76
N LYS A 288 17.21 -28.81 -15.70
CA LYS A 288 16.86 -29.62 -14.54
C LYS A 288 15.40 -29.97 -14.65
N ILE A 289 15.07 -31.25 -14.57
CA ILE A 289 13.69 -31.72 -14.53
C ILE A 289 13.43 -32.21 -13.12
N ASP A 290 12.39 -31.66 -12.51
CA ASP A 290 11.96 -31.98 -11.17
C ASP A 290 10.51 -32.48 -11.20
N ASP A 291 10.29 -33.65 -10.60
CA ASP A 291 8.96 -34.23 -10.46
C ASP A 291 8.72 -34.62 -9.01
N TYR A 292 7.66 -34.07 -8.43
CA TYR A 292 7.25 -34.34 -7.06
C TYR A 292 5.77 -34.63 -7.02
N ALA A 293 5.40 -35.69 -6.30
CA ALA A 293 4.01 -36.04 -6.09
C ALA A 293 3.74 -36.39 -4.62
N ILE A 294 2.54 -36.08 -4.16
CA ILE A 294 2.05 -36.50 -2.85
C ILE A 294 0.59 -36.93 -2.95
N GLY A 295 0.23 -37.98 -2.22
CA GLY A 295 -1.17 -38.40 -2.07
C GLY A 295 -1.94 -37.42 -1.19
N LEU A 296 -3.15 -37.07 -1.61
CA LEU A 296 -4.12 -36.33 -0.82
C LEU A 296 -5.18 -37.31 -0.26
N PRO A 297 -6.03 -36.87 0.70
CA PRO A 297 -7.15 -37.69 1.12
C PRO A 297 -7.98 -38.17 -0.08
N GLY A 298 -8.25 -39.47 -0.12
CA GLY A 298 -9.04 -40.08 -1.20
C GLY A 298 -10.51 -39.66 -1.15
N GLU A 299 -11.17 -39.75 -2.29
CA GLU A 299 -12.62 -39.61 -2.44
C GLU A 299 -13.26 -40.95 -2.81
N ASP A 300 -14.58 -41.00 -2.87
CA ASP A 300 -15.27 -42.14 -3.46
C ASP A 300 -14.98 -42.26 -4.97
N PRO A 301 -14.95 -43.48 -5.53
CA PRO A 301 -14.88 -43.70 -6.97
C PRO A 301 -15.98 -42.95 -7.74
N GLY A 302 -15.64 -42.44 -8.93
CA GLY A 302 -16.53 -41.66 -9.80
C GLY A 302 -16.00 -40.26 -10.10
N ALA A 303 -16.89 -39.30 -10.38
CA ALA A 303 -16.53 -37.90 -10.63
C ALA A 303 -16.12 -37.16 -9.33
N PRO A 304 -15.32 -36.07 -9.39
CA PRO A 304 -14.88 -35.34 -8.20
C PRO A 304 -16.05 -34.88 -7.32
N ALA A 305 -15.95 -35.10 -6.02
CA ALA A 305 -16.99 -34.66 -5.10
C ALA A 305 -17.00 -33.11 -5.00
N PRO A 306 -18.18 -32.44 -4.98
CA PRO A 306 -18.28 -30.98 -4.88
C PRO A 306 -17.56 -30.38 -3.66
N HIS A 307 -17.35 -31.22 -2.64
CA HIS A 307 -16.83 -30.88 -1.33
C HIS A 307 -15.66 -31.78 -0.92
N GLY A 308 -15.07 -32.48 -1.89
CA GLY A 308 -14.00 -33.44 -1.67
C GLY A 308 -12.61 -32.81 -1.68
N ALA A 309 -11.61 -33.67 -1.51
CA ALA A 309 -10.20 -33.30 -1.51
C ALA A 309 -9.75 -32.65 -2.83
N PHE A 310 -10.32 -33.06 -3.96
CA PHE A 310 -10.04 -32.47 -5.26
C PHE A 310 -10.45 -31.00 -5.32
N GLN A 311 -11.65 -30.64 -4.84
CA GLN A 311 -12.08 -29.24 -4.83
C GLN A 311 -11.28 -28.39 -3.83
N ALA A 312 -11.03 -28.93 -2.63
CA ALA A 312 -10.16 -28.25 -1.65
C ALA A 312 -8.74 -28.00 -2.21
N ALA A 313 -8.21 -28.96 -2.94
CA ALA A 313 -6.92 -28.85 -3.62
C ALA A 313 -6.93 -27.77 -4.72
N LYS A 314 -8.00 -27.71 -5.54
CA LYS A 314 -8.17 -26.66 -6.55
C LYS A 314 -8.08 -25.27 -5.94
N GLU A 315 -8.79 -25.03 -4.83
CA GLU A 315 -8.74 -23.75 -4.11
C GLU A 315 -7.34 -23.41 -3.60
N VAL A 316 -6.65 -24.37 -2.98
CA VAL A 316 -5.29 -24.17 -2.44
C VAL A 316 -4.30 -23.78 -3.55
N ILE A 317 -4.39 -24.45 -4.70
CA ILE A 317 -3.55 -24.16 -5.87
C ILE A 317 -3.92 -22.82 -6.50
N ALA A 318 -5.22 -22.52 -6.68
CA ALA A 318 -5.72 -21.25 -7.24
C ALA A 318 -5.24 -20.03 -6.43
N ASN A 319 -5.20 -20.18 -5.10
CA ASN A 319 -4.74 -19.13 -4.19
C ASN A 319 -3.23 -19.13 -3.92
N TYR A 320 -2.49 -20.09 -4.48
CA TYR A 320 -1.06 -20.26 -4.28
C TYR A 320 -0.67 -20.35 -2.78
N GLU A 321 -1.46 -21.09 -1.99
CA GLU A 321 -1.30 -21.22 -0.53
C GLU A 321 -0.32 -22.32 -0.11
N PHE A 322 -0.11 -23.30 -1.00
CA PHE A 322 0.70 -24.49 -0.76
C PHE A 322 2.20 -24.22 -0.57
N PRO A 323 2.83 -23.17 -1.13
CA PRO A 323 4.22 -22.86 -0.81
C PRO A 323 4.43 -22.43 0.65
N ASP A 324 5.61 -22.75 1.20
CA ASP A 324 6.01 -22.24 2.52
C ASP A 324 6.17 -20.70 2.48
N PRO A 325 5.34 -19.95 3.23
CA PRO A 325 5.35 -18.48 3.19
C PRO A 325 6.66 -17.87 3.74
N THR A 326 7.46 -18.63 4.49
CA THR A 326 8.79 -18.21 4.94
C THR A 326 9.82 -18.26 3.82
N LEU A 327 9.57 -19.05 2.76
CA LEU A 327 10.43 -19.17 1.58
C LEU A 327 9.93 -18.29 0.44
N ILE A 328 8.67 -18.43 0.07
CA ILE A 328 8.10 -17.74 -1.09
C ILE A 328 6.63 -17.40 -0.86
N THR A 329 6.22 -16.24 -1.33
CA THR A 329 4.82 -15.82 -1.31
C THR A 329 4.43 -15.36 -2.71
N GLY A 330 3.37 -15.94 -3.27
CA GLY A 330 2.75 -15.41 -4.49
C GLY A 330 1.85 -14.23 -4.17
N ILE A 331 2.01 -13.15 -4.91
CA ILE A 331 1.18 -11.95 -4.80
C ILE A 331 0.55 -11.74 -6.18
N PHE A 332 -0.76 -11.63 -6.23
CA PHE A 332 -1.53 -11.49 -7.46
C PHE A 332 -2.83 -10.72 -7.21
N VAL A 333 -3.46 -10.23 -8.28
CA VAL A 333 -4.78 -9.60 -8.22
C VAL A 333 -5.83 -10.71 -8.09
N PRO A 334 -6.65 -10.74 -7.02
CA PRO A 334 -7.52 -11.89 -6.71
C PRO A 334 -8.62 -12.12 -7.75
N ASP A 335 -9.21 -11.04 -8.28
CA ASP A 335 -10.40 -11.12 -9.15
C ASP A 335 -10.07 -11.26 -10.65
N GLY A 336 -8.78 -11.33 -11.01
CA GLY A 336 -8.37 -11.56 -12.40
C GLY A 336 -8.58 -13.02 -12.83
N PRO A 337 -8.74 -13.32 -14.12
CA PRO A 337 -8.69 -14.71 -14.60
C PRO A 337 -7.33 -15.36 -14.24
N LEU A 338 -7.28 -16.70 -14.21
CA LEU A 338 -6.02 -17.43 -14.04
C LEU A 338 -5.16 -17.34 -15.31
N GLU A 339 -5.78 -17.45 -16.48
CA GLU A 339 -5.11 -17.33 -17.76
C GLU A 339 -4.47 -15.94 -17.91
N ASP A 340 -3.20 -15.91 -18.35
CA ASP A 340 -2.37 -14.71 -18.50
C ASP A 340 -2.15 -13.88 -17.22
N ARG A 341 -2.50 -14.43 -16.06
CA ARG A 341 -2.30 -13.75 -14.77
C ARG A 341 -0.82 -13.53 -14.47
N ILE A 342 -0.46 -12.29 -14.20
CA ILE A 342 0.86 -11.95 -13.63
C ILE A 342 0.85 -12.23 -12.13
N MET A 343 1.91 -12.86 -11.63
CA MET A 343 2.16 -13.02 -10.21
C MET A 343 3.55 -12.47 -9.86
N VAL A 344 3.61 -11.76 -8.73
CA VAL A 344 4.85 -11.34 -8.10
C VAL A 344 5.21 -12.38 -7.04
N LEU A 345 6.28 -13.13 -7.29
CA LEU A 345 6.85 -14.06 -6.33
C LEU A 345 7.84 -13.33 -5.42
N ARG A 346 7.47 -13.19 -4.15
CA ARG A 346 8.35 -12.65 -3.11
C ARG A 346 9.10 -13.79 -2.44
N ALA A 347 10.35 -14.01 -2.86
CA ALA A 347 11.24 -14.99 -2.28
C ALA A 347 12.05 -14.39 -1.11
N ARG A 348 12.25 -15.15 -0.05
CA ARG A 348 13.02 -14.76 1.13
C ARG A 348 14.15 -15.73 1.36
N PHE A 349 15.34 -15.18 1.51
CA PHE A 349 16.52 -15.97 1.84
C PHE A 349 17.41 -15.20 2.82
N LEU A 350 17.59 -15.76 4.01
CA LEU A 350 18.25 -15.07 5.14
C LEU A 350 17.61 -13.70 5.39
N ILE A 351 18.38 -12.62 5.28
CA ILE A 351 17.92 -11.23 5.44
C ILE A 351 17.48 -10.58 4.12
N PHE A 352 17.62 -11.29 2.99
CA PHE A 352 17.33 -10.75 1.67
C PHE A 352 15.92 -11.13 1.22
N THR A 353 15.27 -10.18 0.54
CA THR A 353 13.99 -10.39 -0.15
C THR A 353 14.19 -10.11 -1.63
N PHE A 354 13.78 -11.06 -2.47
CA PHE A 354 13.83 -10.96 -3.93
C PHE A 354 12.41 -10.96 -4.47
N LEU A 355 12.19 -10.20 -5.53
CA LEU A 355 10.91 -10.15 -6.24
C LEU A 355 11.13 -10.68 -7.65
N PHE A 356 10.30 -11.63 -8.05
CA PHE A 356 10.35 -12.19 -9.39
C PHE A 356 8.97 -12.17 -10.03
N GLY A 357 8.93 -11.86 -11.33
CA GLY A 357 7.72 -11.92 -12.13
C GLY A 357 7.55 -13.30 -12.74
N VAL A 358 6.33 -13.83 -12.64
CA VAL A 358 5.89 -15.00 -13.40
C VAL A 358 4.54 -14.74 -14.04
N ARG A 359 4.25 -15.43 -15.14
CA ARG A 359 2.98 -15.35 -15.86
C ARG A 359 2.35 -16.72 -15.98
N ILE A 360 1.10 -16.87 -15.56
CA ILE A 360 0.31 -18.07 -15.83
C ILE A 360 -0.05 -18.06 -17.32
N ARG A 361 0.10 -19.19 -18.01
CA ARG A 361 -0.18 -19.28 -19.46
C ARG A 361 -1.02 -20.49 -19.80
N LYS A 362 -0.87 -21.59 -19.06
CA LYS A 362 -1.66 -22.79 -19.26
C LYS A 362 -2.52 -23.04 -18.03
N VAL A 363 -3.83 -23.00 -18.21
CA VAL A 363 -4.80 -23.50 -17.22
C VAL A 363 -5.27 -24.87 -17.70
N ILE A 364 -5.25 -25.85 -16.81
CA ILE A 364 -5.59 -27.24 -17.09
C ILE A 364 -6.91 -27.53 -16.38
N ASP A 365 -7.91 -27.97 -17.13
CA ASP A 365 -9.18 -28.50 -16.63
C ASP A 365 -9.70 -29.52 -17.64
N GLU A 366 -9.27 -30.78 -17.48
CA GLU A 366 -9.54 -31.83 -18.46
C GLU A 366 -9.61 -33.22 -17.83
N VAL A 367 -10.16 -34.18 -18.59
CA VAL A 367 -10.16 -35.60 -18.21
C VAL A 367 -9.13 -36.33 -19.07
N ARG A 368 -8.11 -36.92 -18.42
CA ARG A 368 -7.05 -37.68 -19.08
C ARG A 368 -7.28 -39.18 -18.92
N ALA A 369 -7.20 -39.93 -20.01
CA ALA A 369 -7.17 -41.39 -19.95
C ALA A 369 -5.80 -41.86 -19.46
N THR A 370 -5.77 -42.68 -18.41
CA THR A 370 -4.54 -43.25 -17.85
C THR A 370 -4.48 -44.74 -18.13
N GLU A 371 -3.30 -45.26 -18.45
CA GLU A 371 -3.12 -46.66 -18.86
C GLU A 371 -3.52 -47.68 -17.76
N LYS A 372 -3.40 -47.28 -16.49
CA LYS A 372 -3.52 -48.21 -15.34
C LYS A 372 -4.68 -47.94 -14.40
N GLN A 373 -5.24 -46.72 -14.38
CA GLN A 373 -6.23 -46.29 -13.37
C GLN A 373 -7.50 -45.68 -14.00
N GLY A 374 -7.69 -45.88 -15.32
CA GLY A 374 -8.83 -45.34 -16.07
C GLY A 374 -8.73 -43.83 -16.26
N ASN A 375 -9.88 -43.17 -16.31
CA ASN A 375 -9.93 -41.71 -16.47
C ASN A 375 -9.49 -41.01 -15.17
N ALA A 376 -8.76 -39.90 -15.32
CA ALA A 376 -8.39 -39.01 -14.24
C ALA A 376 -8.86 -37.59 -14.56
N HIS A 377 -9.56 -36.95 -13.62
CA HIS A 377 -9.86 -35.52 -13.68
C HIS A 377 -8.61 -34.76 -13.25
N VAL A 378 -8.12 -33.87 -14.11
CA VAL A 378 -6.90 -33.10 -13.87
C VAL A 378 -7.22 -31.62 -13.89
N TRP A 379 -6.83 -30.93 -12.83
CA TRP A 379 -6.95 -29.49 -12.74
C TRP A 379 -5.64 -28.86 -12.28
N GLY A 380 -5.28 -27.71 -12.83
CA GLY A 380 -4.05 -27.04 -12.45
C GLY A 380 -3.72 -25.84 -13.31
N TYR A 381 -2.52 -25.32 -13.13
CA TYR A 381 -1.95 -24.36 -14.06
C TYR A 381 -0.43 -24.44 -14.07
N SER A 382 0.17 -23.90 -15.12
CA SER A 382 1.59 -23.63 -15.17
C SER A 382 1.87 -22.14 -15.26
N TYR A 383 2.96 -21.74 -14.61
CA TYR A 383 3.51 -20.41 -14.79
C TYR A 383 4.91 -20.46 -15.37
N TYR A 384 5.25 -19.38 -16.07
CA TYR A 384 6.46 -19.18 -16.84
C TYR A 384 7.23 -18.03 -16.21
N THR A 385 8.54 -18.20 -16.07
CA THR A 385 9.43 -17.13 -15.59
C THR A 385 9.54 -16.00 -16.63
N LEU A 386 9.56 -14.76 -16.14
CA LEU A 386 9.72 -13.57 -16.96
C LEU A 386 11.17 -13.05 -16.93
N GLU A 387 11.49 -12.13 -17.84
CA GLU A 387 12.77 -11.42 -17.81
C GLU A 387 13.09 -10.81 -16.43
N GLY A 388 14.36 -10.92 -16.04
CA GLY A 388 14.86 -10.55 -14.70
C GLY A 388 14.72 -11.64 -13.64
N HIS A 389 14.09 -12.79 -13.94
CA HIS A 389 14.14 -13.97 -13.08
C HIS A 389 15.54 -14.61 -13.14
N PHE A 390 16.04 -15.11 -12.00
CA PHE A 390 17.35 -15.79 -11.93
C PHE A 390 17.39 -17.16 -12.61
N GLU A 391 16.23 -17.64 -13.01
CA GLU A 391 16.03 -18.91 -13.69
C GLU A 391 15.07 -18.69 -14.84
N MET A 392 15.22 -19.52 -15.85
CA MET A 392 14.28 -19.65 -16.94
C MET A 392 13.62 -21.03 -16.87
N GLY A 393 12.31 -21.10 -17.05
CA GLY A 393 11.59 -22.35 -17.06
C GLY A 393 10.11 -22.25 -16.72
N GLU A 394 9.49 -23.41 -16.65
CA GLU A 394 8.09 -23.61 -16.34
C GLU A 394 7.97 -24.48 -15.09
N ILE A 395 6.97 -24.19 -14.28
CA ILE A 395 6.51 -25.10 -13.24
C ILE A 395 4.99 -25.24 -13.34
N THR A 396 4.56 -26.49 -13.32
CA THR A 396 3.17 -26.92 -13.42
C THR A 396 2.75 -27.52 -12.09
N PHE A 397 1.61 -27.08 -11.59
CA PHE A 397 0.96 -27.64 -10.40
C PHE A 397 -0.37 -28.24 -10.82
N GLU A 398 -0.54 -29.55 -10.60
CA GLU A 398 -1.74 -30.28 -10.98
C GLU A 398 -2.29 -31.06 -9.79
N VAL A 399 -3.62 -31.11 -9.68
CA VAL A 399 -4.32 -32.10 -8.88
C VAL A 399 -5.00 -33.10 -9.80
N TRP A 400 -4.85 -34.38 -9.48
CA TRP A 400 -5.37 -35.51 -10.23
C TRP A 400 -6.37 -36.26 -9.36
N LYS A 401 -7.55 -36.57 -9.87
CA LYS A 401 -8.53 -37.47 -9.25
C LYS A 401 -8.82 -38.65 -10.17
N TYR A 402 -8.41 -39.84 -9.75
CA TYR A 402 -8.61 -41.08 -10.51
C TYR A 402 -10.03 -41.61 -10.28
N GLU A 403 -10.83 -41.74 -11.33
CA GLU A 403 -12.25 -42.11 -11.21
C GLU A 403 -12.43 -43.53 -10.65
N GLN A 404 -11.58 -44.48 -11.05
CA GLN A 404 -11.76 -45.88 -10.68
C GLN A 404 -11.42 -46.15 -9.21
N THR A 405 -10.37 -45.51 -8.70
CA THR A 405 -9.85 -45.77 -7.35
C THR A 405 -10.32 -44.75 -6.32
N GLY A 406 -10.77 -43.57 -6.76
CA GLY A 406 -11.01 -42.43 -5.88
C GLY A 406 -9.73 -41.77 -5.36
N GLU A 407 -8.55 -42.21 -5.84
CA GLU A 407 -7.26 -41.64 -5.42
C GLU A 407 -7.14 -40.19 -5.88
N VAL A 408 -6.68 -39.32 -4.98
CA VAL A 408 -6.38 -37.91 -5.29
C VAL A 408 -4.88 -37.66 -5.07
N ARG A 409 -4.21 -37.06 -6.05
CA ARG A 409 -2.78 -36.74 -6.00
C ARG A 409 -2.51 -35.30 -6.37
N PHE A 410 -1.55 -34.68 -5.69
CA PHE A 410 -0.97 -33.41 -6.09
C PHE A 410 0.39 -33.66 -6.74
N HIS A 411 0.59 -33.10 -7.93
CA HIS A 411 1.78 -33.21 -8.74
C HIS A 411 2.39 -31.83 -8.98
N VAL A 412 3.71 -31.77 -8.86
CA VAL A 412 4.54 -30.61 -9.19
C VAL A 412 5.56 -31.06 -10.20
N HIS A 413 5.45 -30.56 -11.42
CA HIS A 413 6.38 -30.83 -12.50
C HIS A 413 7.07 -29.53 -12.90
N ALA A 414 8.40 -29.49 -12.88
CA ALA A 414 9.15 -28.31 -13.25
C ALA A 414 10.30 -28.66 -14.17
N TYR A 415 10.55 -27.81 -15.16
CA TYR A 415 11.80 -27.80 -15.88
C TYR A 415 12.42 -26.42 -15.79
N SER A 416 13.67 -26.34 -15.34
CA SER A 416 14.34 -25.07 -15.10
C SER A 416 15.81 -25.08 -15.48
N LYS A 417 16.32 -23.91 -15.82
CA LYS A 417 17.73 -23.68 -16.11
C LYS A 417 18.15 -22.32 -15.52
N PRO A 418 19.35 -22.20 -14.91
CA PRO A 418 19.84 -20.91 -14.47
C PRO A 418 19.88 -19.90 -15.61
N TYR A 419 19.37 -18.69 -15.37
CA TYR A 419 19.41 -17.57 -16.32
C TYR A 419 20.58 -16.64 -15.98
N HIS A 420 20.78 -15.60 -16.79
CA HIS A 420 21.80 -14.60 -16.54
C HIS A 420 21.49 -13.82 -15.25
N ILE A 421 22.40 -13.86 -14.28
CA ILE A 421 22.33 -13.09 -13.03
C ILE A 421 23.44 -12.03 -13.08
N ASP A 422 23.07 -10.77 -13.30
CA ASP A 422 24.02 -9.66 -13.49
C ASP A 422 24.89 -9.42 -12.24
N ASN A 423 24.27 -9.50 -11.06
CA ASN A 423 24.96 -9.26 -9.80
C ASN A 423 25.81 -10.47 -9.39
N LEU A 424 27.13 -10.27 -9.37
CA LEU A 424 28.10 -11.32 -9.05
C LEU A 424 27.87 -11.96 -7.66
N PHE A 425 27.46 -11.19 -6.65
CA PHE A 425 27.16 -11.72 -5.32
C PHE A 425 25.93 -12.61 -5.33
N TYR A 426 24.86 -12.19 -6.04
CA TYR A 426 23.65 -13.02 -6.18
C TYR A 426 23.91 -14.26 -7.02
N ARG A 427 24.75 -14.16 -8.05
CA ARG A 427 25.17 -15.31 -8.86
C ARG A 427 25.88 -16.36 -8.02
N ILE A 428 26.82 -15.94 -7.18
CA ILE A 428 27.54 -16.83 -6.26
C ILE A 428 26.58 -17.42 -5.23
N GLY A 429 25.74 -16.59 -4.59
CA GLY A 429 24.75 -17.06 -3.62
C GLY A 429 23.77 -18.07 -4.22
N PHE A 430 23.27 -17.81 -5.43
CA PHE A 430 22.36 -18.70 -6.14
C PHE A 430 23.05 -19.99 -6.59
N ALA A 431 24.30 -19.93 -7.04
CA ALA A 431 25.07 -21.14 -7.39
C ALA A 431 25.27 -22.07 -6.18
N ILE A 432 25.44 -21.51 -4.98
CA ILE A 432 25.66 -22.28 -3.75
C ILE A 432 24.34 -22.80 -3.15
N PHE A 433 23.30 -21.96 -3.10
CA PHE A 433 22.07 -22.26 -2.34
C PHE A 433 20.83 -22.49 -3.20
N GLY A 434 20.82 -22.10 -4.48
CA GLY A 434 19.63 -22.12 -5.34
C GLY A 434 18.98 -23.50 -5.42
N ARG A 435 19.79 -24.55 -5.65
CA ARG A 435 19.29 -25.92 -5.74
C ARG A 435 18.70 -26.44 -4.42
N SER A 436 19.36 -26.16 -3.29
CA SER A 436 18.83 -26.60 -1.99
C SER A 436 17.52 -25.91 -1.66
N LEU A 437 17.37 -24.63 -2.04
CA LEU A 437 16.13 -23.87 -1.90
C LEU A 437 15.02 -24.38 -2.81
N GLN A 438 15.30 -24.74 -4.07
CA GLN A 438 14.32 -25.36 -4.98
C GLN A 438 13.78 -26.67 -4.44
N VAL A 439 14.67 -27.58 -4.02
CA VAL A 439 14.27 -28.87 -3.45
C VAL A 439 13.49 -28.67 -2.15
N ARG A 440 13.92 -27.72 -1.31
CA ARG A 440 13.19 -27.36 -0.08
C ARG A 440 11.81 -26.81 -0.41
N PHE A 441 11.69 -25.91 -1.39
CA PHE A 441 10.41 -25.39 -1.86
C PHE A 441 9.49 -26.54 -2.26
N ALA A 442 9.91 -27.43 -3.17
CA ALA A 442 9.04 -28.51 -3.64
C ALA A 442 8.60 -29.49 -2.53
N ARG A 443 9.52 -29.86 -1.64
CA ARG A 443 9.20 -30.74 -0.49
C ARG A 443 8.24 -30.08 0.50
N THR A 444 8.48 -28.82 0.86
CA THR A 444 7.60 -28.11 1.79
C THR A 444 6.24 -27.83 1.16
N ALA A 445 6.21 -27.55 -0.14
CA ALA A 445 5.01 -27.25 -0.90
C ALA A 445 4.06 -28.46 -0.99
N THR A 446 4.61 -29.65 -1.26
CA THR A 446 3.83 -30.91 -1.27
C THR A 446 3.28 -31.27 0.12
N VAL A 447 4.09 -31.19 1.17
CA VAL A 447 3.63 -31.48 2.55
C VAL A 447 2.56 -30.48 2.99
N ARG A 448 2.77 -29.18 2.73
CA ARG A 448 1.83 -28.13 3.08
C ARG A 448 0.52 -28.22 2.30
N MET A 449 0.56 -28.64 1.03
CA MET A 449 -0.64 -28.95 0.25
C MET A 449 -1.52 -29.98 0.96
N GLN A 450 -0.93 -31.11 1.38
CA GLN A 450 -1.68 -32.16 2.09
C GLN A 450 -2.28 -31.63 3.40
N GLN A 451 -1.52 -30.85 4.17
CA GLN A 451 -2.01 -30.22 5.41
C GLN A 451 -3.21 -29.29 5.17
N LEU A 452 -3.11 -28.40 4.19
CA LEU A 452 -4.17 -27.43 3.87
C LEU A 452 -5.46 -28.11 3.37
N VAL A 453 -5.32 -29.20 2.60
CA VAL A 453 -6.48 -29.99 2.16
C VAL A 453 -7.14 -30.69 3.35
N LEU A 454 -6.37 -31.33 4.23
CA LEU A 454 -6.89 -31.93 5.46
C LEU A 454 -7.60 -30.90 6.35
N GLU A 455 -7.03 -29.71 6.51
CA GLU A 455 -7.64 -28.63 7.29
C GLU A 455 -8.97 -28.15 6.70
N ARG A 456 -9.08 -28.06 5.37
CA ARG A 456 -10.33 -27.68 4.68
C ARG A 456 -11.41 -28.76 4.82
N LEU A 457 -11.03 -30.03 4.74
CA LEU A 457 -11.96 -31.15 4.92
C LEU A 457 -12.43 -31.30 6.37
N ALA A 458 -11.57 -30.96 7.34
CA ALA A 458 -11.90 -31.07 8.76
C ALA A 458 -12.81 -29.94 9.28
N LYS A 459 -12.81 -28.78 8.62
CA LYS A 459 -13.73 -27.68 8.98
C LYS A 459 -15.14 -28.09 8.59
N PRO A 460 -16.13 -28.04 9.52
CA PRO A 460 -17.53 -28.10 9.12
C PRO A 460 -17.72 -27.02 8.07
N GLN A 461 -18.23 -27.39 6.91
CA GLN A 461 -18.56 -26.41 5.90
C GLN A 461 -19.56 -25.45 6.54
N THR A 462 -19.05 -24.27 6.93
CA THR A 462 -19.91 -23.11 6.84
C THR A 462 -20.29 -23.09 5.37
N PRO A 463 -21.58 -23.07 5.00
CA PRO A 463 -21.96 -22.70 3.65
C PRO A 463 -21.08 -21.52 3.26
N ALA A 464 -20.61 -21.49 2.01
CA ALA A 464 -19.96 -20.30 1.46
C ALA A 464 -20.61 -19.10 2.11
N ALA A 465 -19.83 -18.31 2.87
CA ALA A 465 -20.39 -17.17 3.59
C ALA A 465 -21.34 -16.54 2.59
N PRO A 466 -22.65 -16.42 2.90
CA PRO A 466 -23.54 -15.73 1.99
C PRO A 466 -22.78 -14.47 1.60
N THR A 467 -22.71 -14.17 0.29
CA THR A 467 -22.56 -12.79 -0.17
C THR A 467 -23.18 -11.95 0.91
N VAL A 468 -22.38 -11.16 1.65
CA VAL A 468 -22.86 -10.47 2.86
C VAL A 468 -24.30 -10.14 2.59
N ASP A 469 -25.20 -10.87 3.25
CA ASP A 469 -26.60 -10.53 3.21
C ASP A 469 -26.52 -9.20 3.92
N THR A 470 -26.45 -8.16 3.09
CA THR A 470 -26.94 -6.85 3.44
C THR A 470 -28.23 -7.20 4.15
N PRO A 471 -28.37 -6.96 5.46
CA PRO A 471 -29.64 -7.26 6.11
C PRO A 471 -30.69 -6.72 5.17
N GLU A 472 -31.58 -7.58 4.67
CA GLU A 472 -32.59 -7.18 3.70
C GLU A 472 -33.21 -5.93 4.31
N VAL A 473 -32.88 -4.78 3.71
CA VAL A 473 -33.42 -3.51 4.17
C VAL A 473 -34.84 -3.60 3.68
N LEU A 474 -35.69 -4.18 4.52
CA LEU A 474 -37.11 -4.02 4.37
C LEU A 474 -37.32 -2.52 4.22
N PRO A 475 -37.94 -2.05 3.12
CA PRO A 475 -38.28 -0.66 3.00
C PRO A 475 -39.01 -0.25 4.28
N ILE A 476 -38.71 0.95 4.78
CA ILE A 476 -39.24 1.51 6.04
C ILE A 476 -40.78 1.52 6.10
N SER A 477 -41.48 1.13 5.03
CA SER A 477 -42.92 0.94 4.96
C SER A 477 -43.46 -0.42 5.44
N ALA A 478 -42.69 -1.30 6.10
CA ALA A 478 -43.21 -2.61 6.53
C ALA A 478 -42.80 -3.09 7.94
N SER A 479 -42.53 -2.17 8.88
CA SER A 479 -42.38 -2.53 10.29
C SER A 479 -43.70 -2.34 11.04
N PRO A 480 -44.26 -3.37 11.71
CA PRO A 480 -45.45 -3.23 12.58
C PRO A 480 -45.22 -2.24 13.73
N VAL A 481 -43.96 -2.00 14.08
CA VAL A 481 -43.53 -1.03 15.10
C VAL A 481 -43.57 0.40 14.56
N ALA A 482 -43.40 0.58 13.26
CA ALA A 482 -43.54 1.87 12.58
C ALA A 482 -45.01 2.22 12.32
N GLU A 483 -45.86 1.25 11.98
CA GLU A 483 -47.33 1.43 11.93
C GLU A 483 -47.90 1.77 13.31
N ALA A 484 -47.51 1.05 14.37
CA ALA A 484 -47.98 1.35 15.72
C ALA A 484 -47.52 2.74 16.22
N LYS A 485 -46.32 3.19 15.84
CA LYS A 485 -45.84 4.56 16.16
C LYS A 485 -46.44 5.62 15.26
N ALA A 486 -46.79 5.30 14.01
CA ALA A 486 -47.50 6.21 13.12
C ALA A 486 -48.94 6.42 13.62
N GLU A 487 -49.66 5.35 13.99
CA GLU A 487 -50.99 5.45 14.62
C GLU A 487 -50.94 6.18 15.98
N GLU A 488 -49.89 5.99 16.79
CA GLU A 488 -49.72 6.71 18.06
C GLU A 488 -49.41 8.21 17.85
N VAL A 489 -48.73 8.57 16.76
CA VAL A 489 -48.46 9.97 16.37
C VAL A 489 -49.68 10.60 15.71
N GLU A 490 -50.42 9.88 14.88
CA GLU A 490 -51.65 10.34 14.22
C GLU A 490 -52.77 10.56 15.25
N ALA A 491 -52.92 9.65 16.23
CA ALA A 491 -53.84 9.83 17.36
C ALA A 491 -53.45 11.02 18.26
N LYS A 492 -52.15 11.32 18.44
CA LYS A 492 -51.68 12.51 19.18
C LYS A 492 -51.87 13.82 18.40
N VAL A 493 -51.88 13.76 17.08
CA VAL A 493 -52.12 14.93 16.21
C VAL A 493 -53.62 15.22 16.10
N GLU A 494 -54.48 14.19 16.07
CA GLU A 494 -55.94 14.37 16.13
C GLU A 494 -56.42 14.90 17.48
N ASP A 495 -55.86 14.43 18.60
CA ASP A 495 -56.22 14.91 19.95
C ASP A 495 -55.77 16.37 20.20
N GLN A 496 -54.74 16.85 19.48
CA GLN A 496 -54.34 18.26 19.45
C GLN A 496 -55.17 19.12 18.48
N ALA A 497 -55.85 18.52 17.50
CA ALA A 497 -56.70 19.22 16.54
C ALA A 497 -58.16 19.41 17.04
N THR A 498 -58.60 18.67 18.06
CA THR A 498 -59.97 18.75 18.60
C THR A 498 -60.11 19.50 19.93
N SER A 499 -59.07 20.14 20.45
CA SER A 499 -59.21 21.02 21.62
C SER A 499 -59.70 22.42 21.21
N PRO A 500 -60.92 22.83 21.61
CA PRO A 500 -61.51 24.09 21.15
C PRO A 500 -60.84 25.29 21.82
N SER A 501 -60.58 26.33 21.02
CA SER A 501 -60.13 27.64 21.50
C SER A 501 -61.07 28.13 22.59
N SER A 502 -60.55 28.29 23.80
CA SER A 502 -61.28 28.84 24.94
C SER A 502 -60.48 30.01 25.50
N THR A 503 -60.86 31.21 25.03
CA THR A 503 -60.73 32.56 25.64
C THR A 503 -59.42 33.01 26.26
#